data_AF-A0AAW1HQ36-F1
#
_entry.id   AF-A0AAW1HQ36-F1
#
_cell.length_a   1.000
_cell.length_b   1.000
_cell.length_c   1.000
_cell.angle_alpha   90.00
_cell.angle_beta   90.00
_cell.angle_gamma   90.00
#
_symmetry.space_group_name_H-M   'P 1'
#
loop_
_entity.id
_entity.type
_entity.pdbx_description
1 polymer ?
#
loop_
_entity_poly.entity_id
_entity_poly.type
_entity_poly.pdbx_seq_one_letter_code
_entity_poly.pdbx_strand_id
1 'polypeptide(L)' 'MSCQQNEKSSQNPEVKVHTVDNRESAGQMQQQRDIDVIHQLHQPKNPATSGSLLTGAVVSAVDVLQSAKKALSGDR' A
#
# COMPACT_ATOMS: atom_id res chain seq x y z
N MET A 1 21.47 21.58 -23.15
CA MET A 1 21.33 20.29 -22.45
C MET A 1 19.86 20.15 -22.07
N SER A 2 19.09 19.39 -22.86
CA SER A 2 17.65 19.22 -22.65
C SER A 2 17.42 17.89 -21.93
N CYS A 3 16.97 17.95 -20.67
CA CYS A 3 16.62 16.75 -19.91
C CYS A 3 15.18 16.37 -20.28
N GLN A 4 15.02 15.28 -21.04
CA GLN A 4 13.73 14.63 -21.25
C GLN A 4 13.19 14.13 -19.91
N GLN A 5 12.02 14.63 -19.52
CA GLN A 5 11.25 14.07 -18.42
C GLN A 5 10.52 12.82 -18.94
N ASN A 6 10.99 11.64 -18.54
CA ASN A 6 10.29 10.39 -18.78
C ASN A 6 9.14 10.28 -17.77
N GLU A 7 7.93 10.62 -18.21
CA GLU A 7 6.72 10.43 -17.42
C GLU A 7 6.43 8.94 -17.30
N LYS A 8 6.91 8.33 -16.20
CA LYS A 8 6.44 7.03 -15.77
C LYS A 8 4.98 7.18 -15.34
N SER A 9 4.08 6.74 -16.22
CA SER A 9 2.68 6.46 -15.91
C SER A 9 2.62 5.44 -14.77
N SER A 10 2.42 5.94 -13.54
CA SER A 10 2.05 5.10 -12.41
C SER A 10 0.62 4.63 -12.64
N GLN A 11 0.48 3.48 -13.27
CA GLN A 11 -0.81 2.80 -13.40
C GLN A 11 -1.28 2.40 -12.00
N ASN A 12 -2.09 3.26 -11.39
CA ASN A 12 -2.79 2.93 -10.16
C ASN A 12 -3.83 1.85 -10.48
N PRO A 13 -3.90 0.75 -9.70
CA PRO A 13 -4.91 -0.26 -9.91
C PRO A 13 -6.29 0.37 -9.66
N GLU A 14 -7.08 0.49 -10.72
CA GLU A 14 -8.48 0.90 -10.65
C GLU A 14 -9.29 -0.23 -10.00
N VAL A 15 -10.00 0.06 -8.92
CA VAL A 15 -10.90 -0.91 -8.27
C VAL A 15 -12.34 -0.51 -8.55
N LYS A 16 -12.98 -1.27 -9.44
CA LYS A 16 -14.40 -1.11 -9.79
C LYS A 16 -15.26 -1.94 -8.84
N VAL A 17 -16.19 -1.29 -8.15
CA VAL A 17 -17.14 -1.94 -7.24
C VAL A 17 -18.56 -1.71 -7.75
N HIS A 18 -19.26 -2.79 -8.08
CA HIS A 18 -20.68 -2.72 -8.40
C HIS A 18 -21.49 -2.60 -7.12
N THR A 19 -22.35 -1.59 -7.03
CA THR A 19 -23.16 -1.32 -5.84
C THR A 19 -24.49 -0.69 -6.24
N VAL A 20 -25.35 -0.50 -5.26
CA VAL A 20 -26.69 0.05 -5.44
C VAL A 20 -26.79 1.37 -4.69
N ASP A 21 -27.15 2.44 -5.40
CA ASP A 21 -27.44 3.76 -4.83
C ASP A 21 -28.92 3.83 -4.46
N ASN A 22 -29.22 4.12 -3.19
CA ASN A 22 -30.57 4.32 -2.69
C ASN A 22 -30.78 5.81 -2.45
N ARG A 23 -31.59 6.44 -3.31
CA ARG A 23 -31.88 7.87 -3.23
C ARG A 23 -33.28 8.08 -2.69
N GLU A 24 -33.34 8.76 -1.56
CA GLU A 24 -34.60 9.19 -0.93
C GLU A 24 -34.79 10.68 -1.16
N SER A 25 -36.01 11.08 -1.52
CA SER A 25 -36.38 12.49 -1.64
C SER A 25 -37.73 12.70 -1.00
N ALA A 26 -37.90 13.79 -0.25
CA ALA A 26 -39.12 14.04 0.52
C ALA A 26 -40.35 14.06 -0.39
N GLY A 27 -41.31 13.16 -0.13
CA GLY A 27 -42.53 13.03 -0.93
C GLY A 27 -42.39 12.22 -2.21
N GLN A 28 -41.22 11.61 -2.49
CA GLN A 28 -41.03 10.69 -3.60
C GLN A 28 -40.76 9.26 -3.09
N MET A 29 -41.17 8.28 -3.90
CA MET A 29 -40.84 6.87 -3.67
C MET A 29 -39.31 6.69 -3.70
N GLN A 30 -38.79 5.80 -2.84
CA GLN A 30 -37.38 5.43 -2.82
C GLN A 30 -36.94 4.99 -4.22
N GLN A 31 -35.86 5.60 -4.72
CA GLN A 31 -35.29 5.23 -6.02
C GLN A 31 -34.03 4.41 -5.79
N GLN A 32 -34.01 3.20 -6.33
CA GLN A 32 -32.86 2.31 -6.30
C GLN A 32 -32.20 2.28 -7.69
N ARG A 33 -30.89 2.49 -7.76
CA ARG A 33 -30.14 2.52 -9.03
C ARG A 33 -28.87 1.70 -8.91
N ASP A 34 -28.60 0.87 -9.90
CA ASP A 34 -27.32 0.16 -10.02
C ASP A 34 -26.24 1.16 -10.46
N ILE A 35 -25.14 1.20 -9.72
CA ILE A 35 -24.01 2.09 -10.00
C ILE A 35 -22.68 1.35 -9.86
N ASP A 36 -21.68 1.84 -10.57
CA ASP A 36 -20.31 1.38 -10.44
C ASP A 36 -19.47 2.46 -9.76
N VAL A 37 -18.88 2.13 -8.61
CA VAL A 37 -17.95 3.02 -7.90
C VAL A 37 -16.52 2.67 -8.31
N ILE A 38 -15.85 3.63 -8.94
CA ILE A 38 -14.46 3.52 -9.36
C ILE A 38 -13.57 4.14 -8.28
N HIS A 39 -12.83 3.31 -7.56
CA HIS A 39 -11.84 3.78 -6.59
C HIS A 39 -10.48 3.93 -7.27
N GLN A 40 -9.93 5.14 -7.23
CA GLN A 40 -8.56 5.39 -7.60
C GLN A 40 -7.70 5.29 -6.34
N LEU A 41 -6.83 4.29 -6.28
CA LEU A 41 -5.91 4.16 -5.15
C LEU A 41 -4.99 5.38 -5.13
N HIS A 42 -5.01 6.22 -4.11
CA HIS A 42 -4.05 7.32 -4.04
C HIS A 42 -2.69 6.78 -3.63
N GLN A 43 -1.75 6.69 -4.57
CA GLN A 43 -0.34 6.44 -4.27
C GLN A 43 0.31 7.81 -4.04
N PRO A 44 0.57 8.20 -2.78
CA PRO A 44 1.29 9.45 -2.53
C PRO A 44 2.68 9.36 -3.19
N LYS A 45 3.08 10.42 -3.90
CA LYS A 45 4.38 10.54 -4.57
C LYS A 45 5.55 10.21 -3.64
N ASN A 46 5.39 10.49 -2.35
CA ASN A 46 6.28 10.10 -1.27
C ASN A 46 5.48 9.26 -0.25
N PRO A 47 5.54 7.93 -0.28
CA PRO A 47 4.94 7.12 0.77
C PRO A 47 5.61 7.43 2.11
N ALA A 48 4.83 7.86 3.10
CA ALA A 48 5.31 8.23 4.43
C ALA A 48 5.89 7.05 5.23
N THR A 49 5.64 5.82 4.76
CA THR A 49 6.09 4.58 5.41
C THR A 49 6.82 3.71 4.38
N SER A 50 8.12 3.88 4.27
CA SER A 50 8.97 2.85 3.70
C SER A 50 9.24 1.83 4.82
N GLY A 51 8.92 0.56 4.61
CA GLY A 51 9.14 -0.54 5.58
C GLY A 51 10.59 -0.73 6.05
N SER A 52 11.51 0.12 5.57
CA SER A 52 12.93 0.19 5.91
C SER A 52 13.25 0.58 7.35
N LEU A 53 12.34 1.20 8.10
CA LEU A 53 12.63 1.60 9.50
C LEU A 53 12.80 0.38 10.42
N LEU A 54 12.12 -0.74 10.13
CA LEU A 54 12.20 -1.95 10.94
C LEU A 54 13.35 -2.88 10.53
N THR A 55 13.89 -2.71 9.32
CA THR A 55 15.00 -3.53 8.80
C THR A 55 16.22 -3.47 9.71
N GLY A 56 16.55 -2.30 10.27
CA GLY A 56 17.69 -2.15 11.17
C GLY A 56 17.56 -2.91 12.50
N ALA A 57 16.36 -2.96 13.07
CA ALA A 57 16.09 -3.69 14.31
C ALA A 57 16.16 -5.22 14.09
N VAL A 58 15.64 -5.70 12.96
CA VAL A 58 15.69 -7.12 12.60
C VAL A 58 17.13 -7.56 12.33
N VAL A 59 17.93 -6.77 11.61
CA VAL A 59 19.34 -7.08 11.33
C VAL A 59 20.14 -7.22 12.63
N SER A 60 20.00 -6.26 13.57
CA SER A 60 20.70 -6.33 14.84
C SER A 60 20.32 -7.56 15.69
N ALA A 61 19.04 -7.92 15.71
CA ALA A 61 18.58 -9.13 16.42
C ALA A 61 19.13 -10.42 15.79
N VAL A 62 19.17 -10.51 14.45
CA VAL A 62 19.75 -11.65 13.72
C VAL A 62 21.25 -11.77 13.98
N ASP A 63 21.99 -10.65 13.97
CA ASP A 63 23.43 -10.65 14.25
C ASP A 63 23.75 -11.15 15.66
N VAL A 64 22.98 -10.72 16.67
CA VAL A 64 23.15 -11.20 18.06
C VAL A 64 22.86 -12.69 18.15
N LEU A 65 21.77 -13.18 17.55
CA LEU A 65 21.42 -14.60 17.55
C LEU A 65 22.46 -15.46 16.81
N GLN A 66 22.97 -14.98 15.67
CA GLN A 66 23.99 -15.68 14.90
C GLN A 66 25.34 -15.70 15.63
N SER A 67 25.71 -14.60 16.29
CA SER A 67 26.91 -14.50 17.12
C SER A 67 26.82 -15.44 18.33
N ALA A 68 25.69 -15.44 19.05
CA ALA A 68 25.45 -16.36 20.14
C ALA A 68 25.49 -17.83 19.68
N LYS A 69 24.90 -18.14 18.52
CA LYS A 69 24.97 -19.49 17.93
C LYS A 69 26.41 -19.91 17.62
N LYS A 70 27.23 -19.01 17.06
CA LYS A 70 28.64 -19.29 16.77
C LYS A 70 29.45 -19.51 18.06
N ALA A 71 29.24 -18.70 19.09
CA ALA A 71 29.90 -18.86 20.39
C ALA A 71 29.53 -20.19 21.08
N LEU A 72 28.27 -20.62 20.98
CA LEU A 72 27.80 -21.89 21.55
C LEU A 72 28.18 -23.12 20.71
N SER A 73 28.34 -22.97 19.39
CA SER A 73 28.73 -24.09 18.51
C SER A 73 30.18 -24.54 18.71
N GLY A 74 30.95 -23.86 19.56
CA GLY A 74 32.27 -24.29 19.98
C GLY A 74 33.23 -24.38 18.81
N ASP A 75 33.63 -23.24 18.25
CA ASP A 75 34.78 -23.18 17.34
C ASP A 75 36.06 -23.40 18.17
N ARG A 76 36.34 -24.66 18.44
CA ARG A 76 37.56 -25.18 19.07
C ARG A 76 38.26 -26.12 18.09
#